data_AF-A0A7J7QAH4-F1
#
_entry.id   AF-A0A7J7QAH4-F1
#
_cell.length_a   1.000
_cell.length_b   1.000
_cell.length_c   1.000
_cell.angle_alpha   90.00
_cell.angle_beta   90.00
_cell.angle_gamma   90.00
#
_symmetry.space_group_name_H-M   'P 1'
#
loop_
_entity.id
_entity.type
_entity.pdbx_description
1 polymer ?
#
loop_
_entity_poly.entity_id
_entity_poly.type
_entity_poly.pdbx_seq_one_letter_code
_entity_poly.pdbx_strand_id
1 'polypeptide(L)'
;MSDTMNTLLNPDFTYHYDKISCMKGAYFAHVVFCYLVMLTGAGAFVSRIVPSFKWTHVWFGRGYIISMLWATATSLVIHNSGLPPATLISFVWVMGGLTIGWIIIKFHEARMQRLALAAVARSLGDAPAGPITSGGISSKQPLDLAARIDEEKGRIAGSKTFVQRFFSLKALHGMIMFTSWINIVGRIFASNQSGDFTCHTYPVYKPLDTPDIPDSASLDVASLTLLPTHDPNYARLPWAKLGTAGWGAALSLGPLAGAALVGAVVSYLAARKVRSAGRTTPEALEAGSGK
;
A
#
# COMPACT_ATOMS: atom_id res chain seq x y z
N MET A 1 32.61 -28.81 16.71
CA MET A 1 31.72 -27.62 16.76
C MET A 1 30.76 -27.85 17.91
N SER A 2 30.59 -26.87 18.80
CA SER A 2 29.68 -26.98 19.96
C SER A 2 28.27 -27.39 19.51
N ASP A 3 27.64 -28.32 20.24
CA ASP A 3 26.27 -28.81 20.01
C ASP A 3 25.20 -27.70 19.93
N THR A 4 25.52 -26.46 20.35
CA THR A 4 24.67 -25.28 20.24
C THR A 4 24.43 -24.77 18.81
N MET A 5 25.10 -25.32 17.80
CA MET A 5 24.97 -24.93 16.38
C MET A 5 24.24 -25.96 15.51
N ASN A 6 23.65 -27.02 16.09
CA ASN A 6 22.91 -28.00 15.29
C ASN A 6 21.54 -27.43 14.86
N THR A 7 21.50 -26.88 13.64
CA THR A 7 20.31 -26.23 13.08
C THR A 7 19.15 -27.19 12.83
N LEU A 8 19.41 -28.50 12.77
CA LEU A 8 18.38 -29.54 12.65
C LEU A 8 17.50 -29.60 13.90
N LEU A 9 18.08 -29.30 15.06
CA LEU A 9 17.45 -29.41 16.38
C LEU A 9 17.25 -28.05 17.04
N ASN A 10 17.44 -26.94 16.34
CA ASN A 10 17.18 -25.61 16.91
C ASN A 10 15.79 -25.11 16.46
N PRO A 11 14.83 -24.86 17.37
CA PRO A 11 13.48 -24.44 16.97
C PRO A 11 13.42 -22.99 16.44
N ASP A 12 14.46 -22.20 16.68
CA ASP A 12 14.49 -20.77 16.36
C ASP A 12 15.04 -20.45 14.97
N PHE A 13 15.82 -21.34 14.36
CA PHE A 13 16.34 -21.15 13.00
C PHE A 13 16.69 -22.44 12.27
N THR A 14 16.63 -22.41 10.94
CA THR A 14 17.06 -23.50 10.05
C THR A 14 18.14 -22.98 9.11
N TYR A 15 19.31 -23.65 9.09
CA TYR A 15 20.42 -23.35 8.20
C TYR A 15 20.82 -24.60 7.41
N HIS A 16 21.01 -24.47 6.09
CA HIS A 16 21.30 -25.59 5.20
C HIS A 16 22.25 -25.18 4.08
N TYR A 17 23.41 -25.86 3.97
CA TYR A 17 24.48 -25.58 2.99
C TYR A 17 24.72 -24.08 2.75
N ASP A 18 25.00 -23.35 3.83
CA ASP A 18 25.27 -21.91 3.86
C ASP A 18 24.08 -20.96 3.71
N LYS A 19 22.83 -21.45 3.79
CA LYS A 19 21.61 -20.66 3.61
C LYS A 19 20.73 -20.68 4.84
N ILE A 20 20.24 -19.51 5.27
CA ILE A 20 19.18 -19.41 6.28
C ILE A 20 17.84 -19.66 5.57
N SER A 21 17.15 -20.74 5.94
CA SER A 21 15.84 -21.11 5.37
C SER A 21 14.67 -20.67 6.26
N CYS A 22 14.90 -20.56 7.57
CA CYS A 22 13.91 -20.05 8.50
C CYS A 22 14.55 -19.40 9.72
N MET A 23 13.88 -18.39 10.24
CA MET A 23 14.20 -17.72 11.49
C MET A 23 12.91 -17.31 12.21
N LYS A 24 12.69 -17.84 13.41
CA LYS A 24 11.53 -17.54 14.27
C LYS A 24 11.42 -16.04 14.57
N GLY A 25 12.54 -15.37 14.81
CA GLY A 25 12.56 -13.90 14.95
C GLY A 25 12.02 -13.16 13.72
N ALA A 26 12.32 -13.65 12.52
CA ALA A 26 11.79 -13.07 11.28
C ALA A 26 10.28 -13.26 11.16
N TYR A 27 9.71 -14.33 11.73
CA TYR A 27 8.27 -14.54 11.78
C TYR A 27 7.55 -13.47 12.61
N PHE A 28 8.02 -13.20 13.83
CA PHE A 28 7.39 -12.15 14.65
C PHE A 28 7.56 -10.77 14.03
N ALA A 29 8.74 -10.48 13.48
CA ALA A 29 8.96 -9.26 12.71
C ALA A 29 7.98 -9.18 11.52
N HIS A 30 7.80 -10.26 10.77
CA HIS A 30 6.86 -10.35 9.67
C HIS A 30 5.43 -10.00 10.10
N VAL A 31 4.94 -10.60 11.18
CA VAL A 31 3.60 -10.33 11.72
C VAL A 31 3.46 -8.86 12.12
N VAL A 32 4.43 -8.30 12.84
CA VAL A 32 4.45 -6.88 13.22
C VAL A 32 4.36 -5.99 11.97
N PHE A 33 5.17 -6.25 10.95
CA PHE A 33 5.15 -5.47 9.72
C PHE A 33 3.85 -5.64 8.93
N CYS A 34 3.22 -6.82 8.95
CA CYS A 34 1.88 -7.00 8.39
C CYS A 34 0.84 -6.11 9.09
N TYR A 35 0.86 -6.01 10.42
CA TYR A 35 0.00 -5.07 11.16
C TYR A 35 0.32 -3.61 10.79
N LEU A 36 1.59 -3.23 10.72
CA LEU A 36 1.98 -1.88 10.31
C LEU A 36 1.49 -1.55 8.89
N VAL A 37 1.59 -2.49 7.95
CA VAL A 37 1.03 -2.37 6.59
C VAL A 37 -0.47 -2.10 6.62
N MET A 38 -1.23 -2.84 7.43
CA MET A 38 -2.67 -2.63 7.58
C MET A 38 -2.97 -1.23 8.12
N LEU A 39 -2.36 -0.85 9.24
CA LEU A 39 -2.63 0.41 9.93
C LEU A 39 -2.20 1.62 9.10
N THR A 40 -0.99 1.58 8.53
CA THR A 40 -0.47 2.69 7.72
C THR A 40 -1.19 2.82 6.38
N GLY A 41 -1.57 1.73 5.74
CA GLY A 41 -2.40 1.78 4.52
C GLY A 41 -3.80 2.31 4.80
N ALA A 42 -4.47 1.84 5.86
CA ALA A 42 -5.76 2.39 6.31
C ALA A 42 -5.67 3.89 6.60
N GLY A 43 -4.63 4.32 7.34
CA GLY A 43 -4.34 5.73 7.61
C GLY A 43 -4.12 6.54 6.33
N ALA A 44 -3.45 5.98 5.32
CA ALA A 44 -3.26 6.62 4.02
C ALA A 44 -4.58 6.82 3.25
N PHE A 45 -5.53 5.89 3.33
CA PHE A 45 -6.85 6.05 2.71
C PHE A 45 -7.72 7.05 3.48
N VAL A 46 -7.81 6.92 4.80
CA VAL A 46 -8.61 7.81 5.66
C VAL A 46 -8.14 9.27 5.54
N SER A 47 -6.82 9.50 5.56
CA SER A 47 -6.23 10.84 5.39
C SER A 47 -6.54 11.48 4.02
N ARG A 48 -6.94 10.70 3.00
CA ARG A 48 -7.42 11.26 1.72
C ARG A 48 -8.88 11.64 1.73
N ILE A 49 -9.69 10.94 2.53
CA ILE A 49 -11.13 11.19 2.64
C ILE A 49 -11.38 12.38 3.57
N VAL A 50 -10.66 12.46 4.69
CA VAL A 50 -10.82 13.49 5.71
C VAL A 50 -9.86 14.67 5.45
N PRO A 51 -10.37 15.87 5.05
CA PRO A 51 -9.50 16.98 4.65
C PRO A 51 -8.50 17.43 5.73
N SER A 52 -8.89 17.39 6.99
CA SER A 52 -8.05 17.82 8.13
C SER A 52 -6.78 16.98 8.30
N PHE A 53 -6.80 15.73 7.84
CA PHE A 53 -5.67 14.81 7.93
C PHE A 53 -4.89 14.69 6.62
N LYS A 54 -5.19 15.50 5.60
CA LYS A 54 -4.55 15.36 4.27
C LYS A 54 -3.02 15.43 4.31
N TRP A 55 -2.46 16.17 5.25
CA TRP A 55 -1.01 16.31 5.42
C TRP A 55 -0.35 15.01 5.92
N THR A 56 -1.06 14.16 6.66
CA THR A 56 -0.53 12.89 7.17
C THR A 56 -0.46 11.80 6.10
N HIS A 57 -1.17 11.96 4.98
CA HIS A 57 -1.22 10.98 3.90
C HIS A 57 0.16 10.55 3.39
N VAL A 58 1.08 11.51 3.24
CA VAL A 58 2.43 11.22 2.75
C VAL A 58 3.20 10.36 3.75
N TRP A 59 3.05 10.61 5.04
CA TRP A 59 3.71 9.85 6.10
C TRP A 59 3.16 8.44 6.21
N PHE A 60 1.83 8.29 6.19
CA PHE A 60 1.19 6.98 6.16
C PHE A 60 1.54 6.20 4.89
N GLY A 61 1.57 6.86 3.72
CA GLY A 61 1.98 6.22 2.47
C GLY A 61 3.43 5.72 2.48
N ARG A 62 4.36 6.50 3.06
CA ARG A 62 5.76 6.07 3.26
C ARG A 62 5.85 4.91 4.25
N GLY A 63 5.15 5.00 5.38
CA GLY A 63 5.07 3.94 6.38
C GLY A 63 4.55 2.63 5.79
N TYR A 64 3.52 2.70 4.95
CA TYR A 64 2.98 1.55 4.22
C TYR A 64 4.03 0.88 3.33
N ILE A 65 4.71 1.65 2.47
CA ILE A 65 5.72 1.10 1.55
C ILE A 65 6.87 0.45 2.33
N ILE A 66 7.40 1.14 3.34
CA ILE A 66 8.51 0.63 4.16
C ILE A 66 8.09 -0.66 4.88
N SER A 67 6.93 -0.64 5.55
CA SER A 67 6.44 -1.80 6.28
C SER A 67 6.19 -2.98 5.35
N MET A 68 5.71 -2.72 4.14
CA MET A 68 5.48 -3.76 3.13
C MET A 68 6.79 -4.36 2.62
N LEU A 69 7.84 -3.55 2.38
CA LEU A 69 9.16 -4.06 2.00
C LEU A 69 9.72 -4.98 3.09
N TRP A 70 9.60 -4.58 4.36
CA TRP A 70 10.03 -5.40 5.49
C TRP A 70 9.18 -6.66 5.67
N ALA A 71 7.85 -6.57 5.49
CA ALA A 71 6.98 -7.75 5.53
C ALA A 71 7.35 -8.75 4.43
N THR A 72 7.64 -8.30 3.21
CA THR A 72 8.10 -9.16 2.12
C THR A 72 9.47 -9.76 2.43
N ALA A 73 10.45 -8.95 2.84
CA ALA A 73 11.81 -9.42 3.14
C ALA A 73 11.83 -10.47 4.26
N THR A 74 11.16 -10.18 5.38
CA THR A 74 11.05 -11.13 6.50
C THR A 74 10.34 -12.41 6.08
N SER A 75 9.35 -12.34 5.18
CA SER A 75 8.65 -13.54 4.71
C SER A 75 9.49 -14.48 3.83
N LEU A 76 10.63 -14.02 3.31
CA LEU A 76 11.56 -14.90 2.60
C LEU A 76 12.30 -15.85 3.56
N VAL A 77 12.31 -15.54 4.85
CA VAL A 77 13.10 -16.24 5.89
C VAL A 77 12.18 -16.94 6.91
N ILE A 78 10.93 -17.25 6.56
CA ILE A 78 9.99 -17.94 7.46
C ILE A 78 9.44 -19.24 6.87
N HIS A 79 9.87 -19.65 5.67
CA HIS A 79 9.30 -20.80 4.97
C HIS A 79 10.37 -21.84 4.63
N ASN A 80 10.37 -22.93 5.38
CA ASN A 80 11.18 -24.12 5.04
C ASN A 80 10.53 -25.01 3.98
N SER A 81 9.24 -24.83 3.71
CA SER A 81 8.45 -25.56 2.71
C SER A 81 8.18 -24.75 1.42
N GLY A 82 8.77 -23.56 1.31
CA GLY A 82 8.47 -22.60 0.24
C GLY A 82 7.18 -21.79 0.48
N LEU A 83 7.05 -20.70 -0.29
CA LEU A 83 5.86 -19.85 -0.29
C LEU A 83 4.77 -20.45 -1.18
N PRO A 84 3.48 -20.43 -0.77
CA PRO A 84 2.38 -20.82 -1.66
C PRO A 84 2.40 -19.99 -2.96
N PRO A 85 2.17 -20.60 -4.14
CA PRO A 85 2.12 -19.88 -5.40
C PRO A 85 1.11 -18.71 -5.39
N ALA A 86 -0.01 -18.86 -4.69
CA ALA A 86 -1.00 -17.80 -4.49
C ALA A 86 -0.41 -16.56 -3.80
N THR A 87 0.51 -16.76 -2.85
CA THR A 87 1.21 -15.66 -2.15
C THR A 87 2.21 -14.97 -3.09
N LEU A 88 2.92 -15.74 -3.92
CA LEU A 88 3.84 -15.17 -4.93
C LEU A 88 3.10 -14.30 -5.95
N ILE A 89 1.93 -14.75 -6.42
CA ILE A 89 1.07 -13.94 -7.30
C ILE A 89 0.67 -12.63 -6.61
N SER A 90 0.34 -12.67 -5.32
CA SER A 90 0.01 -11.47 -4.54
C SER A 90 1.20 -10.50 -4.50
N PHE A 91 2.44 -10.99 -4.34
CA PHE A 91 3.63 -10.13 -4.39
C PHE A 91 3.82 -9.47 -5.74
N VAL A 92 3.59 -10.19 -6.85
CA VAL A 92 3.67 -9.60 -8.19
C VAL A 92 2.68 -8.44 -8.33
N TRP A 93 1.44 -8.64 -7.88
CA TRP A 93 0.42 -7.58 -7.91
C TRP A 93 0.75 -6.41 -7.00
N VAL A 94 1.26 -6.67 -5.81
CA VAL A 94 1.64 -5.64 -4.86
C VAL A 94 2.79 -4.79 -5.42
N MET A 95 3.87 -5.42 -5.87
CA MET A 95 5.05 -4.74 -6.41
C MET A 95 4.76 -4.04 -7.74
N GLY A 96 4.02 -4.70 -8.63
CA GLY A 96 3.57 -4.11 -9.90
C GLY A 96 2.62 -2.93 -9.67
N GLY A 97 1.64 -3.10 -8.79
CA GLY A 97 0.68 -2.06 -8.42
C GLY A 97 1.35 -0.84 -7.79
N LEU A 98 2.31 -1.03 -6.88
CA LEU A 98 3.11 0.07 -6.34
C LEU A 98 3.88 0.82 -7.42
N THR A 99 4.55 0.09 -8.31
CA THR A 99 5.36 0.67 -9.39
C THR A 99 4.49 1.50 -10.33
N ILE A 100 3.39 0.92 -10.82
CA ILE A 100 2.43 1.59 -11.70
C ILE A 100 1.79 2.78 -10.97
N GLY A 101 1.38 2.59 -9.71
CA GLY A 101 0.81 3.64 -8.87
C GLY A 101 1.75 4.83 -8.69
N TRP A 102 3.05 4.59 -8.47
CA TRP A 102 4.07 5.62 -8.36
C TRP A 102 4.26 6.39 -9.67
N ILE A 103 4.35 5.69 -10.80
CA ILE A 103 4.46 6.31 -12.12
C ILE A 103 3.26 7.24 -12.39
N ILE A 104 2.04 6.74 -12.16
CA ILE A 104 0.80 7.47 -12.39
C ILE A 104 0.74 8.75 -11.54
N ILE A 105 1.09 8.67 -10.25
CA ILE A 105 1.02 9.86 -9.38
C ILE A 105 2.07 10.88 -9.76
N LYS A 106 3.26 10.46 -10.23
CA LYS A 106 4.29 11.39 -10.73
C LYS A 106 3.84 12.13 -11.98
N PHE A 107 3.21 11.45 -12.93
CA PHE A 107 2.59 12.11 -14.08
C PHE A 107 1.49 13.08 -13.66
N HIS A 108 0.65 12.71 -12.69
CA HIS A 108 -0.38 13.60 -12.16
C HIS A 108 0.21 14.85 -11.51
N GLU A 109 1.23 14.70 -10.65
CA GLU A 109 1.93 15.80 -9.98
C GLU A 109 2.56 16.76 -11.00
N ALA A 110 3.29 16.22 -11.99
CA ALA A 110 3.91 17.02 -13.05
C ALA A 110 2.88 17.81 -13.86
N ARG A 111 1.75 17.16 -14.23
CA ARG A 111 0.66 17.84 -14.94
C ARG A 111 0.03 18.95 -14.10
N MET A 112 -0.25 18.68 -12.82
CA MET A 112 -0.81 19.70 -11.91
C MET A 112 0.15 20.88 -11.69
N GLN A 113 1.46 20.60 -11.55
CA GLN A 113 2.48 21.64 -11.44
C GLN A 113 2.52 22.53 -12.68
N ARG A 114 2.54 21.94 -13.89
CA ARG A 114 2.55 22.69 -15.16
C ARG A 114 1.31 23.57 -15.31
N LEU A 115 0.12 23.04 -15.00
CA LEU A 115 -1.13 23.80 -15.08
C LEU A 115 -1.17 24.95 -14.08
N ALA A 116 -0.72 24.73 -12.85
CA ALA A 116 -0.65 25.77 -11.82
C ALA A 116 0.36 26.86 -12.21
N LEU A 117 1.56 26.48 -12.68
CA LEU A 117 2.56 27.44 -13.17
C LEU A 117 2.03 28.29 -14.32
N ALA A 118 1.36 27.68 -15.30
CA ALA A 118 0.76 28.41 -16.42
C ALA A 118 -0.34 29.39 -15.96
N ALA A 119 -1.17 28.98 -14.99
CA ALA A 119 -2.21 29.85 -14.43
C ALA A 119 -1.60 31.03 -13.66
N VAL A 120 -0.58 30.78 -12.83
CA VAL A 120 0.14 31.84 -12.11
C VAL A 120 0.84 32.78 -13.09
N ALA A 121 1.50 32.26 -14.12
CA ALA A 121 2.18 33.08 -15.13
C ALA A 121 1.22 34.03 -15.87
N ARG A 122 0.04 33.55 -16.28
CA ARG A 122 -1.02 34.40 -16.86
C ARG A 122 -1.47 35.47 -15.89
N SER A 123 -1.74 35.09 -14.64
CA SER A 123 -2.18 36.06 -13.61
C SER A 123 -1.15 37.14 -13.28
N LEU A 124 0.14 36.90 -13.57
CA LEU A 124 1.21 37.89 -13.42
C LEU A 124 1.37 38.75 -14.68
N GLY A 125 1.15 38.18 -15.88
CA GLY A 125 1.19 38.90 -17.15
C GLY A 125 -0.02 39.80 -17.38
N ASP A 126 -1.20 39.41 -16.86
CA ASP A 126 -2.44 40.19 -16.93
C ASP A 126 -2.57 41.20 -15.79
N ALA A 127 -1.62 41.22 -14.84
CA ALA A 127 -1.58 42.24 -13.81
C ALA A 127 -1.32 43.59 -14.51
N PRO A 128 -2.20 44.60 -14.35
CA PRO A 128 -1.99 45.89 -14.98
C PRO A 128 -0.61 46.40 -14.58
N ALA A 129 0.18 46.85 -15.57
CA ALA A 129 1.40 47.59 -15.34
C ALA A 129 1.01 48.88 -14.60
N GLY A 130 0.87 48.79 -13.28
CA GLY A 130 0.61 49.94 -12.44
C GLY A 130 1.75 50.93 -12.66
N PRO A 131 1.46 52.24 -12.74
CA PRO A 131 2.52 53.22 -12.83
C PRO A 131 3.47 53.00 -11.64
N ILE A 132 4.77 52.93 -11.91
CA ILE A 132 5.80 52.95 -10.87
C ILE A 132 5.75 54.35 -10.25
N THR A 133 4.79 54.56 -9.34
CA THR A 133 4.79 55.76 -8.49
C THR A 133 5.73 55.47 -7.34
N SER A 134 6.90 56.11 -7.42
CA SER A 134 7.83 56.30 -6.32
C SER A 134 7.16 57.04 -5.16
N GLY A 135 6.37 56.34 -4.37
CA GLY A 135 5.76 56.87 -3.15
C GLY A 135 4.55 56.08 -2.70
N GLY A 136 4.59 55.56 -1.47
CA GLY A 136 3.39 55.12 -0.75
C GLY A 136 3.28 53.64 -0.42
N ILE A 137 4.13 53.19 0.51
CA ILE A 137 3.84 52.33 1.68
C ILE A 137 2.74 51.23 1.56
N SER A 138 3.21 50.01 1.85
CA SER A 138 2.49 48.85 2.42
C SER A 138 1.64 47.95 1.52
N SER A 139 2.33 47.08 0.78
CA SER A 139 2.20 45.63 1.02
C SER A 139 3.43 44.89 0.47
N LYS A 140 4.60 45.12 1.08
CA LYS A 140 5.77 44.24 0.89
C LYS A 140 5.54 42.92 1.66
N GLN A 141 4.49 42.18 1.32
CA GLN A 141 4.59 40.74 1.53
C GLN A 141 5.45 40.22 0.37
N PRO A 142 6.58 39.55 0.63
CA PRO A 142 7.31 38.88 -0.43
C PRO A 142 6.32 37.97 -1.14
N LEU A 143 6.21 38.13 -2.46
CA LEU A 143 5.33 37.31 -3.27
C LEU A 143 5.75 35.84 -3.10
N ASP A 144 5.06 35.11 -2.24
CA ASP A 144 5.33 33.69 -2.01
C ASP A 144 4.79 32.90 -3.20
N LEU A 145 5.66 32.74 -4.20
CA LEU A 145 5.35 32.01 -5.41
C LEU A 145 4.95 30.56 -5.11
N ALA A 146 5.52 29.93 -4.08
CA ALA A 146 5.19 28.56 -3.71
C ALA A 146 3.78 28.46 -3.15
N ALA A 147 3.41 29.35 -2.22
CA ALA A 147 2.04 29.42 -1.70
C ALA A 147 1.01 29.67 -2.81
N ARG A 148 1.32 30.58 -3.74
CA ARG A 148 0.42 30.91 -4.86
C ARG A 148 0.24 29.75 -5.84
N ILE A 149 1.32 29.00 -6.14
CA ILE A 149 1.24 27.78 -6.94
C ILE A 149 0.36 26.74 -6.25
N ASP A 150 0.50 26.55 -4.94
CA ASP A 150 -0.27 25.56 -4.20
C ASP A 150 -1.74 25.93 -4.04
N GLU A 151 -2.05 27.23 -3.90
CA GLU A 151 -3.41 27.75 -3.98
C GLU A 151 -4.04 27.44 -5.35
N GLU A 152 -3.33 27.72 -6.44
CA GLU A 152 -3.80 27.42 -7.80
C GLU A 152 -3.99 25.93 -8.04
N LYS A 153 -3.10 25.05 -7.53
CA LYS A 153 -3.35 23.60 -7.55
C LYS A 153 -4.63 23.24 -6.81
N GLY A 154 -4.89 23.88 -5.66
CA GLY A 154 -6.11 23.73 -4.88
C GLY A 154 -7.35 24.14 -5.68
N ARG A 155 -7.29 25.29 -6.37
CA ARG A 155 -8.36 25.82 -7.23
C ARG A 155 -8.64 24.91 -8.42
N ILE A 156 -7.61 24.51 -9.17
CA ILE A 156 -7.72 23.57 -10.30
C ILE A 156 -8.26 22.21 -9.84
N ALA A 157 -7.86 21.72 -8.67
CA ALA A 157 -8.40 20.47 -8.13
C ALA A 157 -9.86 20.64 -7.65
N GLY A 158 -10.22 21.82 -7.14
CA GLY A 158 -11.57 22.18 -6.72
C GLY A 158 -12.54 22.26 -7.90
N SER A 159 -12.10 22.82 -9.02
CA SER A 159 -12.93 23.10 -10.19
C SER A 159 -13.35 21.87 -11.01
N LYS A 160 -12.78 20.70 -10.71
CA LYS A 160 -13.06 19.45 -11.45
C LYS A 160 -14.47 18.93 -11.21
N THR A 161 -15.12 18.52 -12.29
CA THR A 161 -16.41 17.81 -12.28
C THR A 161 -16.27 16.40 -11.69
N PHE A 162 -17.40 15.73 -11.44
CA PHE A 162 -17.42 14.33 -11.01
C PHE A 162 -16.63 13.43 -11.97
N VAL A 163 -16.94 13.50 -13.27
CA VAL A 163 -16.30 12.66 -14.31
C VAL A 163 -14.80 12.91 -14.34
N GLN A 164 -14.37 14.17 -14.30
CA GLN A 164 -12.96 14.55 -14.27
C GLN A 164 -12.23 14.09 -13.01
N ARG A 165 -12.93 13.95 -11.87
CA ARG A 165 -12.36 13.43 -10.62
C ARG A 165 -12.23 11.90 -10.69
N PHE A 166 -13.29 11.21 -11.12
CA PHE A 166 -13.34 9.76 -11.15
C PHE A 166 -12.39 9.17 -12.20
N PHE A 167 -12.38 9.71 -13.42
CA PHE A 167 -11.45 9.29 -14.48
C PHE A 167 -10.10 10.02 -14.43
N SER A 168 -9.65 10.41 -13.23
CA SER A 168 -8.35 11.05 -13.05
C SER A 168 -7.24 10.04 -12.77
N LEU A 169 -6.01 10.40 -13.17
CA LEU A 169 -4.80 9.67 -12.75
C LEU A 169 -4.70 9.54 -11.22
N LYS A 170 -5.20 10.53 -10.47
CA LYS A 170 -5.21 10.47 -9.01
C LYS A 170 -6.17 9.41 -8.46
N ALA A 171 -7.36 9.28 -9.06
CA ALA A 171 -8.30 8.24 -8.70
C ALA A 171 -7.76 6.86 -9.10
N LEU A 172 -7.19 6.73 -10.30
CA LEU A 172 -6.54 5.50 -10.75
C LEU A 172 -5.40 5.06 -9.82
N HIS A 173 -4.54 6.00 -9.40
CA HIS A 173 -3.53 5.75 -8.37
C HIS A 173 -4.17 5.22 -7.09
N GLY A 174 -5.21 5.88 -6.56
CA GLY A 174 -5.91 5.43 -5.36
C GLY A 174 -6.47 4.01 -5.49
N MET A 175 -7.08 3.69 -6.63
CA MET A 175 -7.62 2.36 -6.91
C MET A 175 -6.53 1.28 -6.92
N ILE A 176 -5.42 1.53 -7.64
CA ILE A 176 -4.30 0.58 -7.71
C ILE A 176 -3.65 0.40 -6.33
N MET A 177 -3.46 1.48 -5.58
CA MET A 177 -2.88 1.41 -4.23
C MET A 177 -3.80 0.66 -3.26
N PHE A 178 -5.12 0.80 -3.38
CA PHE A 178 -6.07 0.01 -2.59
C PHE A 178 -6.02 -1.47 -2.92
N THR A 179 -6.01 -1.84 -4.21
CA THR A 179 -5.85 -3.23 -4.64
C THR A 179 -4.55 -3.83 -4.11
N SER A 180 -3.43 -3.11 -4.24
CA SER A 180 -2.13 -3.50 -3.67
C SER A 180 -2.23 -3.73 -2.17
N TRP A 181 -2.84 -2.80 -1.43
CA TRP A 181 -3.00 -2.90 0.02
C TRP A 181 -3.81 -4.13 0.46
N ILE A 182 -4.96 -4.41 -0.17
CA ILE A 182 -5.77 -5.59 0.18
C ILE A 182 -5.00 -6.90 -0.03
N ASN A 183 -4.21 -6.99 -1.11
CA ASN A 183 -3.42 -8.19 -1.41
C ASN A 183 -2.36 -8.50 -0.35
N ILE A 184 -1.90 -7.50 0.40
CA ILE A 184 -0.92 -7.70 1.48
C ILE A 184 -1.57 -7.78 2.87
N VAL A 185 -2.68 -7.06 3.13
CA VAL A 185 -3.39 -7.11 4.43
C VAL A 185 -3.98 -8.48 4.71
N GLY A 186 -4.43 -9.19 3.67
CA GLY A 186 -4.92 -10.57 3.81
C GLY A 186 -3.94 -11.51 4.53
N ARG A 187 -2.64 -11.19 4.52
CA ARG A 187 -1.61 -11.98 5.21
C ARG A 187 -1.76 -11.99 6.73
N ILE A 188 -2.29 -10.94 7.35
CA ILE A 188 -2.57 -10.96 8.79
C ILE A 188 -3.50 -12.14 9.14
N PHE A 189 -4.55 -12.32 8.33
CA PHE A 189 -5.54 -13.38 8.56
C PHE A 189 -5.04 -14.76 8.14
N ALA A 190 -3.97 -14.84 7.34
CA ALA A 190 -3.36 -16.09 6.90
C ALA A 190 -2.13 -16.50 7.75
N SER A 191 -1.58 -15.60 8.56
CA SER A 191 -0.49 -15.90 9.50
C SER A 191 -1.05 -16.44 10.82
N ASN A 192 -0.34 -17.38 11.43
CA ASN A 192 -0.71 -17.96 12.72
C ASN A 192 -0.65 -16.91 13.85
N GLN A 193 -1.80 -16.44 14.31
CA GLN A 193 -1.87 -15.42 15.37
C GLN A 193 -1.69 -15.97 16.79
N SER A 194 -1.55 -17.29 16.98
CA SER A 194 -1.38 -17.89 18.31
C SER A 194 -0.08 -17.52 19.01
N GLY A 195 0.94 -17.10 18.24
CA GLY A 195 2.30 -16.87 18.77
C GLY A 195 3.18 -18.12 18.74
N ASP A 196 2.59 -19.30 18.54
CA ASP A 196 3.32 -20.57 18.45
C ASP A 196 3.81 -20.79 17.02
N PHE A 197 5.01 -20.26 16.75
CA PHE A 197 5.73 -20.50 15.49
C PHE A 197 7.07 -21.15 15.77
N THR A 198 7.34 -22.25 15.06
CA THR A 198 8.62 -22.97 15.10
C THR A 198 9.15 -23.18 13.68
N CYS A 199 10.47 -23.13 13.53
CA CYS A 199 11.09 -23.43 12.26
C CYS A 199 11.10 -24.95 12.02
N HIS A 200 10.61 -25.38 10.86
CA HIS A 200 10.74 -26.78 10.41
C HIS A 200 12.03 -27.02 9.61
N THR A 201 12.38 -28.26 9.30
CA THR A 201 13.45 -28.55 8.33
C THR A 201 12.87 -29.50 7.31
N TYR A 202 12.49 -29.04 6.11
CA TYR A 202 12.03 -30.00 5.10
C TYR A 202 13.10 -31.10 4.93
N PRO A 203 12.76 -32.40 5.08
CA PRO A 203 11.41 -32.99 5.07
C PRO A 203 10.82 -33.39 6.45
N VAL A 204 11.39 -32.99 7.59
CA VAL A 204 10.92 -33.36 8.94
C VAL A 204 10.54 -32.16 9.81
N TYR A 205 9.50 -32.31 10.64
CA TYR A 205 9.26 -31.41 11.75
C TYR A 205 10.40 -31.51 12.76
N LYS A 206 10.80 -30.38 13.35
CA LYS A 206 11.77 -30.40 14.46
C LYS A 206 11.06 -30.97 15.69
N PRO A 207 11.64 -31.97 16.39
CA PRO A 207 11.01 -32.68 17.50
C PRO A 207 11.06 -31.89 18.82
N LEU A 208 10.80 -30.58 18.80
CA LEU A 208 10.93 -29.70 19.96
C LEU A 208 9.72 -28.77 20.10
N ASP A 209 9.25 -28.61 21.33
CA ASP A 209 8.10 -27.77 21.73
C ASP A 209 6.76 -28.18 21.11
N THR A 210 6.34 -29.43 21.34
CA THR A 210 4.91 -29.79 21.27
C THR A 210 4.46 -30.18 22.67
N PRO A 211 3.38 -29.59 23.22
CA PRO A 211 2.89 -29.89 24.57
C PRO A 211 2.65 -31.39 24.84
N ASP A 212 2.46 -32.16 23.76
CA ASP A 212 2.09 -33.58 23.78
C ASP A 212 3.30 -34.53 23.66
N ILE A 213 4.54 -34.03 23.47
CA ILE A 213 5.75 -34.85 23.35
C ILE A 213 6.64 -34.61 24.58
N PRO A 214 6.81 -35.59 25.48
CA PRO A 214 7.63 -35.42 26.68
C PRO A 214 9.10 -35.12 26.32
N ASP A 215 9.76 -34.28 27.13
CA ASP A 215 11.15 -33.83 26.93
C ASP A 215 12.15 -34.97 26.67
N SER A 216 11.85 -36.17 27.18
CA SER A 216 12.65 -37.39 27.02
C SER A 216 12.52 -38.08 25.64
N ALA A 217 11.61 -37.65 24.77
CA ALA A 217 11.38 -38.23 23.44
C ALA A 217 12.01 -37.40 22.29
N SER A 218 12.70 -36.31 22.62
CA SER A 218 13.05 -35.20 21.73
C SER A 218 14.27 -35.41 20.81
N LEU A 219 14.91 -36.59 20.79
CA LEU A 219 16.15 -36.81 20.03
C LEU A 219 16.23 -38.14 19.26
N ASP A 220 15.22 -39.00 19.35
CA ASP A 220 15.25 -40.25 18.58
C ASP A 220 14.79 -39.99 17.14
N VAL A 221 15.63 -40.32 16.17
CA VAL A 221 15.34 -40.16 14.72
C VAL A 221 14.05 -40.90 14.33
N ALA A 222 13.69 -41.95 15.08
CA ALA A 222 12.47 -42.72 14.93
C ALA A 222 11.17 -41.94 15.26
N SER A 223 11.23 -40.81 15.99
CA SER A 223 10.07 -39.98 16.33
C SER A 223 9.85 -38.79 15.38
N LEU A 224 10.70 -38.64 14.36
CA LEU A 224 10.60 -37.53 13.40
C LEU A 224 9.33 -37.67 12.55
N THR A 225 8.43 -36.69 12.68
CA THR A 225 7.26 -36.59 11.82
C THR A 225 7.66 -35.91 10.51
N LEU A 226 7.34 -36.53 9.37
CA LEU A 226 7.58 -35.92 8.06
C LEU A 226 6.65 -34.71 7.85
N LEU A 227 7.19 -33.63 7.29
CA LEU A 227 6.39 -32.55 6.77
C LEU A 227 5.55 -33.11 5.60
N PRO A 228 4.22 -32.97 5.62
CA PRO A 228 3.40 -33.52 4.57
C PRO A 228 3.72 -32.83 3.23
N THR A 229 3.93 -33.63 2.18
CA THR A 229 4.22 -33.16 0.81
C THR A 229 3.11 -32.25 0.26
N HIS A 230 1.89 -32.47 0.74
CA HIS A 230 0.73 -31.64 0.44
C HIS A 230 0.16 -31.09 1.74
N ASP A 231 -0.24 -29.82 1.74
CA ASP A 231 -0.94 -29.24 2.88
C ASP A 231 -2.22 -30.07 3.17
N PRO A 232 -2.34 -30.74 4.33
CA PRO A 232 -3.50 -31.58 4.65
C PRO A 232 -4.79 -30.77 4.75
N ASN A 233 -4.69 -29.46 4.96
CA ASN A 233 -5.81 -28.53 5.00
C ASN A 233 -6.04 -27.81 3.67
N TYR A 234 -5.33 -28.19 2.59
CA TYR A 234 -5.39 -27.50 1.30
C TYR A 234 -6.82 -27.28 0.82
N ALA A 235 -7.69 -28.29 0.90
CA ALA A 235 -9.08 -28.22 0.44
C ALA A 235 -9.94 -27.13 1.13
N ARG A 236 -9.53 -26.67 2.32
CA ARG A 236 -10.22 -25.60 3.06
C ARG A 236 -9.81 -24.21 2.57
N LEU A 237 -8.70 -24.10 1.85
CA LEU A 237 -8.13 -22.82 1.44
C LEU A 237 -8.92 -22.23 0.27
N PRO A 238 -9.09 -20.89 0.22
CA PRO A 238 -9.87 -20.26 -0.84
C PRO A 238 -9.34 -20.53 -2.25
N TRP A 239 -8.01 -20.61 -2.42
CA TRP A 239 -7.39 -20.92 -3.71
C TRP A 239 -7.50 -22.38 -4.12
N ALA A 240 -7.79 -23.31 -3.21
CA ALA A 240 -8.09 -24.69 -3.58
C ALA A 240 -9.45 -24.82 -4.26
N LYS A 241 -10.42 -23.97 -3.89
CA LYS A 241 -11.78 -23.97 -4.47
C LYS A 241 -11.87 -23.23 -5.80
N LEU A 242 -11.19 -22.08 -5.91
CA LEU A 242 -11.22 -21.23 -7.11
C LEU A 242 -10.10 -21.56 -8.11
N GLY A 243 -9.13 -22.39 -7.70
CA GLY A 243 -7.83 -22.49 -8.35
C GLY A 243 -6.96 -21.27 -8.08
N THR A 244 -5.64 -21.44 -8.15
CA THR A 244 -4.65 -20.39 -7.90
C THR A 244 -4.87 -19.16 -8.80
N ALA A 245 -5.19 -19.38 -10.08
CA ALA A 245 -5.46 -18.30 -11.03
C ALA A 245 -6.78 -17.56 -10.72
N GLY A 246 -7.85 -18.30 -10.43
CA GLY A 246 -9.15 -17.71 -10.07
C GLY A 246 -9.08 -16.92 -8.77
N TRP A 247 -8.35 -17.43 -7.77
CA TRP A 247 -8.09 -16.71 -6.53
C TRP A 247 -7.27 -15.43 -6.75
N GLY A 248 -6.19 -15.51 -7.53
CA GLY A 248 -5.40 -14.33 -7.90
C GLY A 248 -6.22 -13.27 -8.63
N ALA A 249 -7.10 -13.69 -9.55
CA ALA A 249 -8.01 -12.77 -10.24
C ALA A 249 -9.03 -12.15 -9.29
N ALA A 250 -9.63 -12.94 -8.40
CA ALA A 250 -10.61 -12.45 -7.42
C ALA A 250 -9.99 -11.41 -6.46
N LEU A 251 -8.78 -11.68 -5.95
CA LEU A 251 -8.05 -10.75 -5.08
C LEU A 251 -7.53 -9.49 -5.79
N SER A 252 -7.47 -9.48 -7.11
CA SER A 252 -7.05 -8.29 -7.87
C SER A 252 -8.24 -7.49 -8.37
N LEU A 253 -9.17 -8.13 -9.08
CA LEU A 253 -10.32 -7.47 -9.69
C LEU A 253 -11.39 -7.09 -8.67
N GLY A 254 -11.61 -7.91 -7.64
CA GLY A 254 -12.60 -7.63 -6.60
C GLY A 254 -12.29 -6.34 -5.85
N PRO A 255 -11.10 -6.20 -5.24
CA PRO A 255 -10.69 -4.95 -4.58
C PRO A 255 -10.62 -3.76 -5.52
N LEU A 256 -10.24 -3.95 -6.78
CA LEU A 256 -10.23 -2.87 -7.77
C LEU A 256 -11.65 -2.35 -8.05
N ALA A 257 -12.62 -3.25 -8.24
CA ALA A 257 -14.03 -2.89 -8.41
C ALA A 257 -14.58 -2.20 -7.15
N GLY A 258 -14.27 -2.72 -5.96
CA GLY A 258 -14.63 -2.09 -4.69
C GLY A 258 -14.05 -0.67 -4.56
N ALA A 259 -12.77 -0.48 -4.90
CA ALA A 259 -12.13 0.82 -4.91
C ALA A 259 -12.76 1.79 -5.92
N ALA A 260 -13.18 1.28 -7.09
CA ALA A 260 -13.89 2.08 -8.09
C ALA A 260 -15.25 2.56 -7.55
N LEU A 261 -16.01 1.69 -6.88
CA LEU A 261 -17.29 2.08 -6.28
C LEU A 261 -17.11 3.16 -5.20
N VAL A 262 -16.18 2.95 -4.27
CA VAL A 262 -15.87 3.95 -3.23
C VAL A 262 -15.35 5.25 -3.85
N GLY A 263 -14.47 5.15 -4.85
CA GLY A 263 -13.93 6.28 -5.58
C GLY A 263 -14.99 7.09 -6.31
N ALA A 264 -16.01 6.43 -6.87
CA ALA A 264 -17.16 7.08 -7.49
C ALA A 264 -17.97 7.88 -6.45
N VAL A 265 -18.31 7.26 -5.31
CA VAL A 265 -19.04 7.93 -4.22
C VAL A 265 -18.28 9.14 -3.70
N VAL A 266 -16.99 9.00 -3.38
CA VAL A 266 -16.15 10.09 -2.89
C VAL A 266 -16.03 11.21 -3.93
N SER A 267 -15.84 10.86 -5.20
CA SER A 267 -15.74 11.85 -6.28
C SER A 267 -17.05 12.62 -6.47
N TYR A 268 -18.19 11.94 -6.36
CA TYR A 268 -19.52 12.53 -6.47
C TYR A 268 -19.78 13.51 -5.33
N LEU A 269 -19.54 13.08 -4.08
CA LEU A 269 -19.71 13.92 -2.89
C LEU A 269 -18.80 15.16 -2.93
N ALA A 270 -17.54 14.98 -3.35
CA ALA A 270 -16.59 16.08 -3.49
C ALA A 270 -17.03 17.10 -4.56
N ALA A 271 -17.52 16.63 -5.71
CA ALA A 271 -18.05 17.50 -6.76
C ALA A 271 -19.30 18.28 -6.29
N ARG A 272 -20.21 17.59 -5.59
CA ARG A 272 -21.43 18.20 -5.05
C ARG A 272 -21.12 19.30 -4.03
N LYS A 273 -20.15 19.07 -3.13
CA LYS A 273 -19.71 20.05 -2.13
C LYS A 273 -19.17 21.35 -2.75
N VAL A 274 -18.45 21.24 -3.87
CA VAL A 274 -17.94 22.41 -4.59
C VAL A 274 -19.08 23.21 -5.23
N ARG A 275 -20.03 22.51 -5.86
CA ARG A 275 -21.22 23.13 -6.47
C ARG A 275 -22.09 23.84 -5.43
N SER A 276 -22.31 23.22 -4.26
CA SER A 276 -23.08 23.85 -3.18
C SER A 276 -22.38 25.07 -2.57
N ALA A 277 -21.06 25.16 -2.66
CA ALA A 277 -20.28 26.29 -2.17
C ALA A 277 -20.22 27.47 -3.17
N GLY A 278 -21.00 27.44 -4.26
CA GLY A 278 -21.08 28.53 -5.24
C GLY A 278 -19.82 28.76 -6.06
N ARG A 279 -18.83 27.85 -6.00
CA ARG A 279 -17.64 27.91 -6.86
C ARG A 279 -18.03 27.43 -8.25
N THR A 280 -18.13 28.35 -9.19
CA THR A 280 -18.43 28.06 -10.60
C THR A 280 -17.39 27.09 -11.18
N THR A 281 -17.89 26.07 -11.89
CA THR A 281 -17.04 25.19 -12.70
C THR A 281 -16.50 25.96 -13.89
N PRO A 282 -15.33 25.60 -14.45
CA PRO A 282 -14.72 26.30 -15.59
C PRO A 282 -15.56 26.24 -16.87
N GLU A 283 -16.56 25.36 -16.95
CA GLU A 283 -17.56 25.37 -18.03
C GLU A 283 -18.32 26.70 -18.10
N ALA A 284 -18.44 27.45 -17.00
CA ALA A 284 -18.99 28.80 -17.02
C ALA A 284 -18.01 29.87 -17.57
N LEU A 285 -16.70 29.56 -17.64
CA LEU A 285 -15.68 30.44 -18.24
C LEU A 285 -15.49 30.16 -19.74
N GLU A 286 -15.61 28.90 -20.18
CA GLU A 286 -15.56 28.57 -21.62
C GLU A 286 -16.87 28.89 -22.35
N ALA A 287 -18.04 28.80 -21.68
CA ALA A 287 -19.31 29.23 -22.28
C ALA A 287 -19.46 30.76 -22.41
N GLY A 288 -18.55 31.54 -21.80
CA GLY A 288 -18.57 33.00 -21.80
C GLY A 288 -17.57 33.69 -22.74
N SER A 289 -16.64 32.96 -23.36
CA SER A 289 -15.68 33.53 -24.32
C SER A 289 -16.04 33.27 -25.80
N GLY A 290 -17.26 32.80 -26.04
CA GLY A 290 -17.84 32.63 -27.37
C GLY A 290 -18.82 33.75 -27.71
N LYS A 291 -18.38 35.01 -27.63
CA LYS A 291 -18.94 36.16 -28.35
C LYS A 291 -17.82 37.15 -28.63
#